data_AF-A0A1G1BS08-F1
#
_entry.id   AF-A0A1G1BS08-F1
#
_cell.length_a   1.000
_cell.length_b   1.000
_cell.length_c   1.000
_cell.angle_alpha   90.00
_cell.angle_beta   90.00
_cell.angle_gamma   90.00
#
_symmetry.space_group_name_H-M   'P 1'
#
loop_
_entity.id
_entity.type
_entity.pdbx_description
1 polymer ?
#
loop_
_entity_poly.entity_id
_entity_poly.type
_entity_poly.pdbx_seq_one_letter_code
_entity_poly.pdbx_strand_id
1 'polypeptide(L)'
;MHTVAKHLYWSAKGPMQVNLDDPKQRLWWLQQVLTHGTMADVATLDLDGVRRCLPALELPDAVRTLWRDYFAQRRPQSVPPQDS
;
A
#
# COMPACT_ATOMS: atom_id res chain seq x y z
N MET A 1 5.25 -16.90 14.71
CA MET A 1 5.79 -17.28 13.38
C MET A 1 5.50 -16.13 12.45
N HIS A 2 6.45 -15.22 12.22
CA HIS A 2 6.19 -14.02 11.41
C HIS A 2 7.34 -13.77 10.46
N THR A 3 7.11 -14.03 9.17
CA THR A 3 7.79 -13.34 8.07
C THR A 3 6.95 -13.55 6.81
N VAL A 4 6.13 -12.56 6.44
CA VAL A 4 5.53 -12.53 5.10
C VAL A 4 6.59 -11.96 4.16
N ALA A 5 7.51 -12.81 3.70
CA ALA A 5 8.46 -12.46 2.66
C ALA A 5 7.70 -12.29 1.33
N LYS A 6 7.37 -11.05 0.95
CA LYS A 6 6.79 -10.77 -0.37
C LYS A 6 7.89 -10.61 -1.40
N HIS A 7 7.87 -11.43 -2.45
CA HIS A 7 8.80 -11.33 -3.57
C HIS A 7 8.38 -10.20 -4.53
N LEU A 8 9.22 -9.18 -4.67
CA LEU A 8 9.09 -8.12 -5.66
C LEU A 8 9.84 -8.52 -6.94
N TYR A 9 9.15 -8.90 -8.01
CA TYR A 9 9.80 -9.33 -9.27
C TYR A 9 10.12 -8.16 -10.24
N TRP A 10 9.55 -6.97 -10.05
CA TRP A 10 9.81 -5.78 -10.88
C TRP A 10 10.94 -4.88 -10.37
N SER A 11 11.54 -5.20 -9.21
CA SER A 11 12.77 -4.55 -8.76
C SER A 11 13.93 -5.06 -9.61
N ALA A 12 14.69 -4.15 -10.24
CA ALA A 12 15.80 -4.47 -11.16
C ALA A 12 16.94 -5.32 -10.55
N LYS A 13 16.80 -5.81 -9.31
CA LYS A 13 17.81 -6.59 -8.58
C LYS A 13 17.36 -8.00 -8.17
N GLY A 14 16.23 -8.50 -8.69
CA GLY A 14 15.72 -9.85 -8.40
C GLY A 14 14.77 -9.92 -7.20
N PRO A 15 14.34 -11.13 -6.79
CA PRO A 15 13.34 -11.31 -5.74
C PRO A 15 13.84 -10.75 -4.41
N MET A 16 13.32 -9.59 -4.03
CA MET A 16 13.65 -8.92 -2.78
C MET A 16 12.71 -9.39 -1.69
N GLN A 17 13.26 -9.87 -0.56
CA GLN A 17 12.48 -10.18 0.63
C GLN A 17 12.29 -8.91 1.45
N VAL A 18 11.04 -8.57 1.75
CA VAL A 18 10.69 -7.43 2.58
C VAL A 18 10.04 -7.93 3.86
N ASN A 19 10.54 -7.47 5.01
CA ASN A 19 9.86 -7.68 6.28
C ASN A 19 8.80 -6.61 6.50
N LEU A 20 7.53 -6.98 6.39
CA LEU A 20 6.40 -6.05 6.60
C LEU A 20 6.14 -5.73 8.08
N ASP A 21 6.76 -6.46 9.01
CA ASP A 21 6.70 -6.16 10.45
C ASP A 21 7.65 -5.00 10.84
N ASP A 22 8.65 -4.70 10.00
CA ASP A 22 9.49 -3.51 10.16
C ASP A 22 8.77 -2.29 9.55
N PRO A 23 8.40 -1.26 10.35
CA PRO A 23 7.69 -0.09 9.85
C PRO A 23 8.40 0.63 8.72
N LYS A 24 9.74 0.67 8.71
CA LYS A 24 10.51 1.35 7.67
C LYS A 24 10.43 0.58 6.35
N GLN A 25 10.63 -0.74 6.40
CA GLN A 25 10.52 -1.61 5.23
C GLN A 25 9.09 -1.66 4.70
N ARG A 26 8.09 -1.64 5.58
CA ARG A 26 6.68 -1.56 5.19
C ARG A 26 6.38 -0.27 4.43
N LEU A 27 6.82 0.89 4.93
CA LEU A 27 6.61 2.17 4.25
C LEU A 27 7.32 2.20 2.90
N TRP A 28 8.58 1.74 2.85
CA TRP A 28 9.33 1.63 1.61
C TRP A 28 8.64 0.72 0.59
N TRP A 29 8.16 -0.45 1.03
CA TRP A 29 7.44 -1.38 0.16
C TRP A 29 6.14 -0.76 -0.39
N LEU A 30 5.39 -0.05 0.44
CA LEU A 30 4.21 0.68 -0.01
C LEU A 30 4.59 1.73 -1.07
N GLN A 31 5.68 2.47 -0.90
CA GLN A 31 6.14 3.41 -1.93
C GLN A 31 6.43 2.71 -3.26
N GLN A 32 7.11 1.56 -3.23
CA GLN A 32 7.43 0.79 -4.43
C GLN A 32 6.18 0.26 -5.13
N VAL A 33 5.23 -0.31 -4.39
CA VAL A 33 4.00 -0.86 -4.98
C VAL A 33 3.13 0.24 -5.56
N LEU A 34 2.98 1.39 -4.87
CA LEU A 34 2.15 2.48 -5.37
C LEU A 34 2.76 3.19 -6.58
N THR A 35 4.09 3.13 -6.75
CA THR A 35 4.80 3.80 -7.85
C THR A 35 5.05 2.88 -9.05
N HIS A 36 5.36 1.60 -8.79
CA HIS A 36 5.84 0.65 -9.80
C HIS A 36 5.09 -0.69 -9.80
N GLY A 37 4.22 -0.92 -8.83
CA GLY A 37 3.50 -2.18 -8.69
C GLY A 37 2.52 -2.41 -9.85
N THR A 38 2.27 -3.67 -10.14
CA THR A 38 1.22 -4.05 -11.08
C THR A 38 -0.15 -3.98 -10.42
N MET A 39 -1.20 -4.10 -11.24
CA MET A 39 -2.58 -4.18 -10.72
C MET A 39 -2.78 -5.35 -9.74
N ALA A 40 -2.09 -6.47 -9.95
CA ALA A 40 -2.17 -7.61 -9.04
C ALA A 40 -1.61 -7.28 -7.65
N ASP A 41 -0.53 -6.50 -7.59
CA ASP A 41 0.12 -6.13 -6.33
C ASP A 41 -0.72 -5.15 -5.53
N VAL A 42 -1.25 -4.16 -6.25
CA VAL A 42 -2.20 -3.19 -5.72
C VAL A 42 -3.44 -3.89 -5.15
N ALA A 43 -3.95 -4.93 -5.82
CA ALA A 43 -5.09 -5.70 -5.34
C ALA A 43 -4.83 -6.44 -4.02
N THR A 44 -3.56 -6.71 -3.68
CA THR A 44 -3.19 -7.32 -2.38
C THR A 44 -2.97 -6.32 -1.25
N LEU A 45 -3.10 -5.01 -1.51
CA LEU A 45 -2.89 -3.98 -0.52
C LEU A 45 -4.08 -3.86 0.44
N ASP A 46 -3.77 -3.71 1.74
CA ASP A 46 -4.70 -3.11 2.69
C ASP A 46 -4.82 -1.62 2.38
N LEU A 47 -5.85 -1.26 1.61
CA LEU A 47 -6.11 0.09 1.15
C LEU A 47 -6.40 1.07 2.31
N ASP A 48 -6.95 0.60 3.43
CA ASP A 48 -7.13 1.44 4.61
C ASP A 48 -5.81 1.71 5.32
N GLY A 49 -4.94 0.70 5.42
CA GLY A 49 -3.56 0.87 5.85
C GLY A 49 -2.79 1.86 4.97
N VAL A 50 -2.92 1.73 3.65
CA VAL A 50 -2.29 2.64 2.69
C VAL A 50 -2.79 4.07 2.89
N ARG A 51 -4.11 4.27 3.01
CA ARG A 51 -4.71 5.59 3.25
C ARG A 51 -4.15 6.28 4.49
N ARG A 52 -3.96 5.54 5.58
CA ARG A 52 -3.36 6.07 6.82
C ARG A 52 -1.88 6.43 6.65
N CYS A 53 -1.14 5.63 5.88
CA CYS A 53 0.29 5.87 5.65
C CYS A 53 0.58 6.91 4.56
N LEU A 54 -0.37 7.20 3.66
CA LEU A 54 -0.18 8.04 2.48
C LEU A 54 0.50 9.40 2.76
N PRO A 55 0.19 10.14 3.84
CA PRO A 55 0.89 11.39 4.15
C PRO A 55 2.39 11.22 4.43
N ALA A 56 2.78 10.06 4.97
CA ALA A 56 4.16 9.74 5.33
C ALA A 56 4.96 9.06 4.20
N LEU A 57 4.31 8.72 3.08
CA LEU A 57 5.01 8.13 1.93
C LEU A 57 5.67 9.24 1.12
N GLU A 58 6.91 9.03 0.70
CA GLU A 58 7.61 9.84 -0.30
C GLU A 58 7.23 9.28 -1.67
N LEU A 59 6.27 9.93 -2.33
CA LEU A 59 5.75 9.54 -3.63
C LEU A 59 5.89 10.71 -4.61
N PRO A 60 6.08 10.44 -5.92
CA PRO A 60 5.92 11.46 -6.95
C PRO A 60 4.54 12.13 -6.86
N ASP A 61 4.48 13.44 -7.09
CA ASP A 61 3.25 14.23 -6.85
C ASP A 61 2.02 13.72 -7.63
N ALA A 62 2.23 13.27 -8.86
CA ALA A 62 1.17 12.68 -9.68
C ALA A 62 0.60 11.40 -9.05
N VAL A 63 1.47 10.53 -8.52
CA VAL A 63 1.09 9.28 -7.86
C VAL A 63 0.35 9.60 -6.55
N ARG A 64 0.90 10.52 -5.74
CA ARG A 64 0.25 10.95 -4.49
C ARG A 64 -1.16 11.51 -4.76
N THR A 65 -1.29 12.37 -5.76
CA THR A 65 -2.55 13.00 -6.16
C THR A 65 -3.57 11.95 -6.58
N LEU A 66 -3.18 11.01 -7.46
CA LEU A 66 -4.03 9.90 -7.89
C LEU A 66 -4.61 9.13 -6.70
N TRP A 67 -3.75 8.70 -5.77
CA TRP A 67 -4.16 7.91 -4.61
C TRP A 67 -5.02 8.72 -3.64
N ARG A 68 -4.67 9.99 -3.39
CA ARG A 68 -5.48 10.90 -2.58
C ARG A 68 -6.88 11.02 -3.17
N ASP A 69 -6.99 11.27 -4.47
CA ASP A 69 -8.27 11.49 -5.14
C ASP A 69 -9.09 10.20 -5.19
N TYR A 70 -8.44 9.03 -5.37
CA TYR A 70 -9.08 7.73 -5.23
C TYR A 70 -9.69 7.51 -3.85
N PHE A 71 -8.94 7.81 -2.77
CA PHE A 71 -9.45 7.68 -1.40
C PHE A 71 -10.51 8.72 -1.04
N ALA A 72 -10.47 9.91 -1.65
CA ALA A 72 -11.50 10.94 -1.46
C ALA A 72 -12.84 10.54 -2.12
N GLN A 73 -12.79 9.86 -3.27
CA GLN A 73 -13.98 9.39 -3.99
C GLN A 73 -14.56 8.11 -3.38
N ARG A 74 -13.72 7.28 -2.77
CA ARG A 74 -14.20 6.18 -1.92
C ARG A 74 -14.84 6.77 -0.67
N ARG A 75 -16.18 6.79 -0.63
CA ARG A 75 -16.89 6.91 0.65
C ARG A 75 -16.32 5.83 1.59
N PRO A 76 -15.91 6.17 2.83
CA PRO A 76 -15.66 5.14 3.82
C PRO A 76 -16.93 4.30 3.86
N GLN A 77 -16.82 2.99 3.65
CA GLN A 77 -17.99 2.14 3.79
C GLN A 77 -18.46 2.34 5.22
N SER A 78 -19.58 3.05 5.37
CA SER A 78 -20.30 3.12 6.62
C SER A 78 -20.57 1.68 6.99
N VAL A 79 -19.89 1.20 8.04
CA VAL A 79 -20.27 -0.05 8.71
C VAL A 79 -21.79 0.06 8.90
N PRO A 80 -22.61 -0.85 8.34
CA PRO A 80 -24.03 -0.81 8.59
C PRO A 80 -24.22 -0.83 10.12
N PRO A 81 -25.11 -0.01 10.69
CA PRO A 81 -25.38 -0.07 12.12
C PRO A 81 -25.70 -1.54 12.43
N GLN A 82 -24.85 -2.15 13.26
CA GLN A 82 -25.12 -3.46 13.81
C GLN A 82 -26.34 -3.24 14.70
N ASP A 83 -27.53 -3.54 14.16
CA ASP A 83 -28.75 -3.56 14.95
C ASP A 83 -28.60 -4.57 16.10
N SER A 84 -29.28 -4.23 17.19
CA SER A 84 -29.08 -4.70 18.56
C SER A 84 -29.47 -6.16 18.81
#